data_AF-A0A6G7WFU6-F1
#
_entry.id   AF-A0A6G7WFU6-F1
#
_cell.length_a   1.000
_cell.length_b   1.000
_cell.length_c   1.000
_cell.angle_alpha   90.00
_cell.angle_beta   90.00
_cell.angle_gamma   90.00
#
_symmetry.space_group_name_H-M   'P 1'
#
loop_
_entity.id
_entity.type
_entity.pdbx_description
1 polymer ?
#
loop_
_entity_poly.entity_id
_entity_poly.type
_entity_poly.pdbx_seq_one_letter_code
_entity_poly.pdbx_strand_id
1 'polypeptide(L)'
;MNNFDILEIFLYVFPILQIIIVHLFFRSYLMYRNKFKFSVTDTVLPILLVGIHILSGRWLAFSLLPHYLFGIFLIGLGITLYFEKSPKQFMAGKVFSIIMKMGFVIGFALYYVIVIARILQLIRG
;
A
#
# COMPACT_ATOMS: atom_id res chain seq x y z
N MET A 1 -0.62 31.53 -6.61
CA MET A 1 -1.63 30.67 -7.26
C MET A 1 -1.13 29.24 -7.17
N ASN A 2 -1.72 28.42 -6.31
CA ASN A 2 -1.37 27.00 -6.22
C ASN A 2 -1.81 26.34 -7.53
N ASN A 3 -0.87 26.05 -8.43
CA ASN A 3 -1.15 25.21 -9.57
C ASN A 3 -1.52 23.83 -9.02
N PHE A 4 -2.78 23.44 -9.24
CA PHE A 4 -3.18 22.05 -9.11
C PHE A 4 -2.33 21.24 -10.09
N ASP A 5 -1.42 20.45 -9.55
CA ASP A 5 -0.66 19.52 -10.36
C ASP A 5 -1.59 18.36 -10.73
N ILE A 6 -1.85 18.20 -12.03
CA ILE A 6 -2.75 17.17 -12.59
C ILE A 6 -2.33 15.78 -12.10
N LEU A 7 -1.01 15.56 -11.95
CA LEU A 7 -0.47 14.31 -11.42
C LEU A 7 -0.91 14.07 -9.97
N GLU A 8 -1.03 15.11 -9.15
CA GLU A 8 -1.45 15.01 -7.76
C GLU A 8 -2.92 14.60 -7.65
N ILE A 9 -3.79 15.24 -8.43
CA ILE A 9 -5.22 14.89 -8.49
C ILE A 9 -5.40 13.46 -8.98
N PHE A 10 -4.66 13.08 -10.03
CA PHE A 10 -4.68 11.72 -10.54
C PHE A 10 -4.34 10.70 -9.44
N LEU A 11 -3.27 10.96 -8.67
CA LEU A 11 -2.87 10.08 -7.58
C LEU A 11 -4.01 9.86 -6.58
N TYR A 12 -4.77 10.88 -6.18
CA TYR A 12 -5.82 10.75 -5.15
C TYR A 12 -6.85 9.63 -5.45
N VAL A 13 -7.18 9.42 -6.72
CA VAL A 13 -8.23 8.47 -7.15
C VAL A 13 -7.61 7.19 -7.72
N PHE A 14 -6.36 7.25 -8.19
CA PHE A 14 -5.75 6.18 -8.96
C PHE A 14 -5.69 4.81 -8.25
N PRO A 15 -5.35 4.70 -6.95
CA PRO A 15 -5.35 3.40 -6.26
C PRO A 15 -6.72 2.71 -6.28
N ILE A 16 -7.81 3.47 -6.11
CA ILE A 16 -9.18 2.92 -6.19
C ILE A 16 -9.51 2.50 -7.62
N LEU A 17 -9.21 3.35 -8.61
CA LEU A 17 -9.44 3.01 -10.02
C LEU A 17 -8.67 1.75 -10.41
N GLN A 18 -7.42 1.61 -9.95
CA GLN A 18 -6.61 0.44 -10.22
C GLN A 18 -7.21 -0.82 -9.60
N ILE A 19 -7.69 -0.77 -8.35
CA ILE A 19 -8.38 -1.91 -7.72
C ILE A 19 -9.56 -2.34 -8.59
N ILE A 20 -10.39 -1.39 -9.04
CA ILE A 20 -11.57 -1.66 -9.87
C ILE A 20 -11.15 -2.28 -11.21
N ILE A 21 -10.22 -1.65 -11.93
CA ILE A 21 -9.76 -2.11 -13.25
C ILE A 21 -9.13 -3.50 -13.16
N VAL A 22 -8.25 -3.72 -12.18
CA VAL A 22 -7.58 -5.01 -12.03
C VAL A 22 -8.59 -6.09 -11.62
N HIS A 23 -9.54 -5.77 -10.74
CA HIS A 23 -10.56 -6.72 -10.31
C HIS A 23 -11.49 -7.13 -11.45
N LEU A 24 -11.92 -6.18 -12.29
CA LEU A 24 -12.87 -6.42 -13.38
C LEU A 24 -12.22 -7.08 -14.60
N PHE A 25 -11.04 -6.61 -15.03
CA PHE A 25 -10.47 -6.98 -16.32
C PHE A 25 -9.24 -7.89 -16.20
N PHE A 26 -8.43 -7.73 -15.16
CA PHE A 26 -7.11 -8.38 -15.10
C PHE A 26 -7.01 -9.54 -14.10
N ARG A 27 -8.07 -9.82 -13.34
CA ARG A 27 -8.07 -10.83 -12.28
C ARG A 27 -7.65 -12.21 -12.78
N SER A 28 -8.05 -12.60 -13.98
CA SER A 28 -7.68 -13.90 -14.60
C SER A 28 -6.19 -14.00 -14.95
N TYR A 29 -5.51 -12.87 -15.16
CA TYR A 29 -4.09 -12.80 -15.52
C TYR A 29 -3.18 -12.73 -14.30
N LEU A 30 -3.73 -12.57 -13.08
CA LEU A 30 -2.97 -12.55 -11.83
C LEU A 30 -2.48 -13.93 -11.38
N MET A 31 -2.53 -14.95 -12.25
CA MET A 31 -2.10 -16.30 -11.96
C MET A 31 -0.91 -16.68 -12.83
N TYR A 32 0.27 -16.82 -12.22
CA TYR A 32 1.49 -17.25 -12.92
C TYR A 32 1.66 -18.77 -12.85
N ARG A 33 1.64 -19.42 -14.03
CA ARG A 33 1.87 -20.87 -14.22
C ARG A 33 1.06 -21.77 -13.28
N ASN A 34 -0.14 -21.34 -12.88
CA ASN A 34 -1.00 -22.02 -11.90
C ASN A 34 -0.36 -22.26 -10.51
N LYS A 35 0.79 -21.65 -10.22
CA LYS A 35 1.57 -21.85 -8.98
C LYS A 35 1.58 -20.64 -8.06
N PHE A 36 1.55 -19.43 -8.64
CA PHE A 36 1.55 -18.17 -7.88
C PHE A 36 0.31 -17.36 -8.26
N LYS A 37 -0.51 -17.06 -7.26
CA LYS A 37 -1.71 -16.25 -7.41
C LYS A 37 -1.46 -14.90 -6.74
N PHE A 38 -1.28 -13.86 -7.54
CA PHE A 38 -1.26 -12.50 -7.06
C PHE A 38 -2.66 -12.06 -6.68
N SER A 39 -2.78 -11.37 -5.56
CA SER A 39 -3.99 -10.67 -5.22
C SER A 39 -4.03 -9.31 -5.92
N VAL A 40 -5.24 -8.77 -6.12
CA VAL A 40 -5.42 -7.41 -6.63
C VAL A 40 -4.65 -6.41 -5.76
N THR A 41 -4.63 -6.63 -4.44
CA THR A 41 -3.92 -5.78 -3.48
C THR A 41 -2.40 -5.79 -3.71
N ASP A 42 -1.82 -6.92 -4.12
CA ASP A 42 -0.38 -7.00 -4.42
C ASP A 42 0.00 -6.16 -5.65
N THR A 43 -0.92 -6.00 -6.61
CA THR A 43 -0.69 -5.15 -7.79
C THR A 43 -0.84 -3.66 -7.53
N VAL A 44 -1.62 -3.30 -6.50
CA VAL A 44 -1.90 -1.91 -6.13
C VAL A 44 -0.86 -1.38 -5.15
N LEU A 45 -0.26 -2.28 -4.36
CA LEU A 45 0.73 -1.93 -3.35
C LEU A 45 1.90 -1.06 -3.89
N PRO A 46 2.56 -1.38 -5.02
CA PRO A 46 3.66 -0.55 -5.54
C PRO A 46 3.23 0.90 -5.80
N ILE A 47 2.02 1.10 -6.31
CA ILE A 47 1.46 2.42 -6.61
C ILE A 47 1.11 3.16 -5.30
N LEU A 48 0.60 2.46 -4.29
CA LEU A 48 0.44 3.03 -2.95
C LEU A 48 1.77 3.52 -2.37
N LEU A 49 2.86 2.75 -2.53
CA LEU A 49 4.17 3.16 -2.01
C LEU A 49 4.70 4.43 -2.70
N VAL A 50 4.60 4.49 -4.03
CA VAL A 50 4.95 5.68 -4.81
C VAL A 50 4.09 6.87 -4.40
N GLY A 51 2.78 6.65 -4.25
CA GLY A 51 1.84 7.66 -3.82
C GLY A 51 2.12 8.19 -2.42
N ILE A 52 2.43 7.31 -1.46
CA ILE A 52 2.85 7.71 -0.11
C ILE A 52 4.08 8.58 -0.19
N HIS A 53 5.12 8.19 -0.94
CA HIS A 53 6.35 8.96 -1.08
C HIS A 53 6.10 10.38 -1.62
N ILE A 54 5.41 10.48 -2.76
CA ILE A 54 5.17 11.76 -3.44
C ILE A 54 4.25 12.66 -2.62
N LEU A 55 3.10 12.15 -2.17
CA LEU A 55 2.10 12.97 -1.48
C LEU A 55 2.54 13.39 -0.09
N SER A 56 3.24 12.53 0.66
CA SER A 56 3.78 12.92 1.97
C SER A 56 4.90 13.96 1.83
N GLY A 57 5.77 13.84 0.81
CA GLY A 57 6.77 14.86 0.52
C GLY A 57 6.17 16.23 0.22
N ARG A 58 5.02 16.27 -0.48
CA ARG A 58 4.29 17.52 -0.75
C ARG A 58 3.58 18.09 0.48
N TRP A 59 3.10 17.23 1.38
CA TRP A 59 2.39 17.66 2.58
C TRP A 59 3.32 18.08 3.72
N LEU A 60 4.31 17.23 4.06
CA LEU A 60 5.14 17.34 5.26
C LEU A 60 6.59 17.78 4.97
N ALA A 61 6.96 18.04 3.71
CA ALA A 61 8.34 18.27 3.26
C ALA A 61 9.31 17.08 3.46
N PHE A 62 8.81 15.92 3.93
CA PHE A 62 9.57 14.67 4.02
C PHE A 62 8.69 13.47 3.66
N SER A 63 9.34 12.37 3.29
CA SER A 63 8.64 11.15 2.89
C SER A 63 8.28 10.28 4.10
N LEU A 64 7.00 9.89 4.21
CA LEU A 64 6.52 8.91 5.18
C LEU A 64 6.81 7.47 4.77
N LEU A 65 7.21 7.22 3.51
CA LEU A 65 7.48 5.88 3.00
C LEU A 65 8.50 5.08 3.86
N PRO A 66 9.67 5.62 4.26
CA PRO A 66 10.62 4.89 5.11
C PRO A 66 10.04 4.50 6.46
N HIS A 67 9.25 5.38 7.08
CA HIS A 67 8.59 5.13 8.36
C HIS A 67 7.54 4.03 8.25
N TYR A 68 6.76 4.07 7.17
CA TYR A 68 5.81 3.02 6.83
C TYR A 68 6.51 1.66 6.62
N LEU A 69 7.57 1.62 5.80
CA LEU A 69 8.31 0.39 5.54
C LEU A 69 8.91 -0.19 6.82
N PHE A 70 9.49 0.67 7.66
CA PHE A 70 10.02 0.28 8.96
C PHE A 70 8.93 -0.34 9.84
N GLY A 71 7.74 0.29 9.91
CA GLY A 71 6.59 -0.26 10.63
C GLY A 71 6.17 -1.65 10.12
N ILE A 72 6.09 -1.84 8.80
CA ILE A 72 5.76 -3.14 8.21
C ILE A 72 6.83 -4.20 8.51
N PHE A 73 8.12 -3.84 8.50
CA PHE A 73 9.18 -4.75 8.87
C PHE A 73 9.12 -5.17 10.34
N LEU A 74 8.86 -4.23 11.27
CA LEU A 74 8.66 -4.55 12.68
C LEU A 74 7.49 -5.51 12.89
N ILE A 75 6.39 -5.28 12.19
CA ILE A 75 5.23 -6.15 12.22
C ILE A 75 5.58 -7.54 11.65
N GLY A 76 6.31 -7.61 10.55
CA GLY A 76 6.79 -8.86 9.96
C GLY A 76 7.69 -9.65 10.91
N LEU A 77 8.59 -8.98 11.63
CA LEU A 77 9.40 -9.59 12.68
C LEU A 77 8.53 -10.14 13.82
N GLY A 78 7.57 -9.34 14.30
CA GLY A 78 6.64 -9.77 15.36
C GLY A 78 5.83 -11.01 14.96
N ILE A 79 5.33 -11.07 13.73
CA ILE A 79 4.64 -12.25 13.20
C ILE A 79 5.58 -13.46 13.12
N THR A 80 6.81 -13.26 12.65
CA THR A 80 7.79 -14.36 12.51
C THR A 80 8.10 -14.97 13.88
N LEU A 81 8.36 -14.14 14.90
CA LEU A 81 8.59 -14.58 16.28
C LEU A 81 7.36 -15.26 16.89
N TYR A 82 6.15 -14.79 16.57
CA TYR A 82 4.91 -15.43 17.03
C TYR A 82 4.74 -16.85 16.46
N PHE A 83 5.04 -17.04 15.17
CA PHE A 83 4.94 -18.35 14.53
C PHE A 83 6.05 -19.30 14.98
N GLU A 84 7.25 -18.81 15.28
CA GLU A 84 8.33 -19.62 15.86
C GLU A 84 7.95 -20.22 17.23
N LYS A 85 7.21 -19.46 18.04
CA LYS A 85 6.68 -19.94 19.34
C LYS A 85 5.44 -20.82 19.22
N SER A 86 4.85 -20.95 18.03
CA SER A 86 3.63 -21.72 17.82
C SER A 86 3.95 -23.17 17.45
N PRO A 87 3.23 -24.18 17.97
CA PRO A 87 3.42 -25.58 17.57
C PRO A 87 2.91 -25.87 16.14
N LYS A 88 2.40 -24.85 15.42
CA LYS A 88 1.90 -24.98 14.05
C LYS A 88 3.06 -24.97 13.06
N GLN A 89 3.04 -25.86 12.07
CA GLN A 89 4.03 -25.88 11.00
C GLN A 89 4.20 -24.49 10.36
N PHE A 90 5.43 -23.99 10.39
CA PHE A 90 5.81 -22.73 9.77
C PHE A 90 5.68 -22.85 8.24
N MET A 91 4.71 -22.13 7.66
CA MET A 91 4.56 -21.99 6.22
C MET A 91 4.98 -20.58 5.82
N ALA A 92 6.21 -20.42 5.34
CA ALA A 92 6.78 -19.13 4.93
C ALA A 92 5.86 -18.35 3.97
N GLY A 93 5.24 -19.04 3.02
CA GLY A 93 4.29 -18.42 2.07
C GLY A 93 3.05 -17.82 2.76
N LYS A 94 2.58 -18.43 3.86
CA LYS A 94 1.44 -17.93 4.63
C LYS A 94 1.82 -16.68 5.42
N VAL A 95 3.00 -16.67 6.04
CA VAL A 95 3.54 -15.50 6.76
C VAL A 95 3.73 -14.33 5.81
N PHE A 96 4.39 -14.55 4.67
CA PHE A 96 4.56 -13.52 3.64
C PHE A 96 3.23 -12.97 3.14
N SER A 97 2.24 -13.84 2.87
CA SER A 97 0.90 -13.39 2.46
C SER A 97 0.21 -12.52 3.51
N ILE A 98 0.37 -12.84 4.81
CA ILE A 98 -0.18 -12.02 5.90
C ILE A 98 0.49 -10.65 5.94
N ILE A 99 1.83 -10.61 5.87
CA ILE A 99 2.61 -9.36 5.87
C ILE A 99 2.20 -8.47 4.69
N MET A 100 2.10 -9.04 3.49
CA MET A 100 1.69 -8.29 2.28
C MET A 100 0.28 -7.71 2.41
N LYS A 101 -0.68 -8.50 2.92
CA LYS A 101 -2.06 -8.03 3.14
C LYS A 101 -2.14 -6.93 4.19
N MET A 102 -1.42 -7.09 5.30
CA MET A 102 -1.37 -6.08 6.35
C MET A 102 -0.66 -4.81 5.88
N GLY A 103 0.44 -4.96 5.13
CA GLY A 103 1.10 -3.87 4.44
C GLY A 103 0.12 -3.11 3.56
N PHE A 104 -0.63 -3.81 2.71
CA PHE A 104 -1.66 -3.17 1.89
C PHE A 104 -2.70 -2.42 2.72
N VAL A 105 -3.29 -3.02 3.76
CA VAL A 105 -4.33 -2.36 4.56
C VAL A 105 -3.80 -1.11 5.26
N ILE A 106 -2.64 -1.22 5.92
CA ILE A 106 -2.02 -0.11 6.63
C ILE A 106 -1.59 0.98 5.63
N GLY A 107 -0.98 0.58 4.52
CA GLY A 107 -0.52 1.49 3.47
C GLY A 107 -1.68 2.22 2.79
N PHE A 108 -2.77 1.53 2.51
CA PHE A 108 -3.99 2.11 1.95
C PHE A 108 -4.63 3.12 2.91
N ALA A 109 -4.73 2.78 4.21
CA ALA A 109 -5.24 3.69 5.22
C ALA A 109 -4.35 4.94 5.35
N LEU A 110 -3.03 4.75 5.49
CA LEU A 110 -2.06 5.85 5.57
C LEU A 110 -2.12 6.74 4.32
N TYR A 111 -2.18 6.14 3.14
CA TYR A 111 -2.28 6.84 1.88
C TYR A 111 -3.49 7.79 1.85
N TYR A 112 -4.69 7.29 2.20
CA TYR A 112 -5.88 8.13 2.19
C TYR A 112 -5.90 9.18 3.32
N VAL A 113 -5.26 8.91 4.45
CA VAL A 113 -5.02 9.95 5.47
C VAL A 113 -4.16 11.08 4.89
N ILE A 114 -3.08 10.77 4.16
CA ILE A 114 -2.24 11.77 3.51
C ILE A 114 -3.03 12.55 2.44
N VAL A 115 -3.83 11.85 1.61
CA VAL A 115 -4.69 12.50 0.61
C VAL A 115 -5.64 13.49 1.25
N ILE A 116 -6.36 13.08 2.30
CA ILE A 116 -7.31 13.95 3.01
C ILE A 116 -6.57 15.13 3.65
N ALA A 117 -5.45 14.88 4.33
CA ALA A 117 -4.66 15.94 4.95
C ALA A 117 -4.16 16.96 3.93
N ARG A 118 -3.74 16.49 2.75
CA ARG A 118 -3.29 17.33 1.65
C ARG A 118 -4.42 18.17 1.05
N ILE A 119 -5.61 17.58 0.83
CA ILE A 119 -6.80 18.31 0.39
C ILE A 119 -7.17 19.40 1.40
N LEU A 120 -7.16 19.08 2.70
CA LEU A 120 -7.44 20.06 3.76
C LEU A 120 -6.42 21.21 3.79
N GLN A 121 -5.14 20.91 3.56
CA GLN A 121 -4.11 21.95 3.43
C GLN A 121 -4.42 22.86 2.23
N LEU A 122 -4.68 22.29 1.06
CA LEU A 122 -4.99 23.08 -0.15
C LEU A 122 -6.22 23.98 0.01
N ILE A 123 -7.23 23.54 0.77
CA ILE A 123 -8.44 24.34 1.05
C ILE A 123 -8.15 25.48 2.04
N ARG A 124 -7.25 25.27 3.00
CA ARG A 124 -6.95 26.24 4.08
C ARG A 124 -5.90 27.30 3.70
N GLY A 125 -5.13 27.09 2.64
CA GLY A 125 -4.05 27.97 2.19
C GLY A 125 -2.70 27.57 2.78
#